data_AF-A0A9P5ZWP5-F1
#
_entry.id   AF-A0A9P5ZWP5-F1
#
_cell.length_a   1.000
_cell.length_b   1.000
_cell.length_c   1.000
_cell.angle_alpha   90.00
_cell.angle_beta   90.00
_cell.angle_gamma   90.00
#
_symmetry.space_group_name_H-M   'P 1'
#
loop_
_entity.id
_entity.type
_entity.pdbx_description
1 polymer ?
#
loop_
_entity_poly.entity_id
_entity_poly.type
_entity_poly.pdbx_seq_one_letter_code
_entity_poly.pdbx_strand_id
1 'polypeptide(L)'
;MTLHRFSVTMLNGNRKVYERVPDVYGPGDTWGFSLTFNAGVLAILPSSRILENMKKTKTARYPMQQAEQAFLNLYFGAKAARLPYIYNAFIAIKKRSPVVWEELKDELAIVHYTDHKPFLLDSQRRTGSLPQRR
;
A
#
# COMPACT_ATOMS: atom_id res chain seq x y z
N MET A 1 2.59 -30.66 6.37
CA MET A 1 2.89 -29.23 6.26
C MET A 1 2.43 -28.78 4.88
N THR A 2 1.19 -28.32 4.78
CA THR A 2 0.49 -28.12 3.50
C THR A 2 0.82 -26.74 2.97
N LEU A 3 1.50 -26.67 1.83
CA LEU A 3 1.77 -25.42 1.12
C LEU A 3 0.43 -24.92 0.55
N HIS A 4 -0.17 -23.91 1.18
CA HIS A 4 -1.30 -23.20 0.58
C HIS A 4 -0.77 -22.42 -0.63
N ARG A 5 -1.00 -22.98 -1.82
CA ARG A 5 -0.77 -22.34 -3.11
C ARG A 5 -1.81 -21.22 -3.23
N PHE A 6 -1.40 -19.98 -2.96
CA PHE A 6 -2.23 -18.81 -3.22
C PHE A 6 -2.37 -18.64 -4.74
N SER A 7 -3.47 -19.16 -5.29
CA SER A 7 -3.87 -18.90 -6.68
C SER A 7 -4.79 -17.68 -6.66
N VAL A 8 -4.27 -16.53 -7.08
CA VAL A 8 -5.13 -15.40 -7.46
C VAL A 8 -5.84 -15.82 -8.74
N THR A 9 -7.08 -16.27 -8.61
CA THR A 9 -7.95 -16.56 -9.75
C THR A 9 -8.26 -15.23 -10.44
N MET A 10 -7.53 -14.96 -11.52
CA MET A 10 -7.84 -13.88 -12.47
C MET A 10 -9.27 -14.09 -12.98
N LEU A 11 -10.22 -13.30 -12.48
CA LEU A 11 -11.59 -13.30 -12.98
C LEU A 11 -11.60 -12.80 -14.42
N ASN A 12 -11.84 -13.74 -15.35
CA ASN A 12 -12.30 -13.59 -16.74
C ASN A 12 -11.87 -12.33 -17.54
N GLY A 13 -11.06 -12.59 -18.58
CA GLY A 13 -11.50 -12.26 -19.94
C GLY A 13 -11.18 -10.90 -20.54
N ASN A 14 -10.75 -9.89 -19.77
CA ASN A 14 -10.25 -8.63 -20.35
C ASN A 14 -9.08 -8.07 -19.52
N ARG A 15 -7.85 -8.35 -19.99
CA ARG A 15 -6.56 -8.10 -19.31
C ARG A 15 -6.48 -6.72 -18.62
N LYS A 16 -6.67 -6.70 -17.31
CA LYS A 16 -6.10 -5.68 -16.43
C LYS A 16 -4.73 -6.19 -15.95
N VAL A 17 -3.69 -5.41 -16.20
CA VAL A 17 -2.28 -5.84 -16.07
C VAL A 17 -1.69 -5.50 -14.70
N TYR A 18 -2.44 -4.77 -13.85
CA TYR A 18 -1.99 -4.29 -12.55
C TYR A 18 -3.17 -4.13 -11.58
N GLU A 19 -3.06 -4.69 -10.37
CA GLU A 19 -4.05 -4.56 -9.31
C GLU A 19 -3.45 -3.96 -8.03
N ARG A 20 -4.18 -3.06 -7.36
CA ARG A 20 -3.64 -2.17 -6.30
C ARG A 20 -4.70 -1.77 -5.29
N VAL A 21 -4.35 -1.56 -4.03
CA VAL A 21 -5.34 -1.17 -3.00
C VAL A 21 -5.54 0.36 -2.97
N PRO A 22 -6.78 0.89 -2.96
CA PRO A 22 -7.04 2.34 -2.92
C PRO A 22 -6.42 3.00 -1.69
N ASP A 23 -6.04 4.28 -1.77
CA ASP A 23 -5.37 4.96 -0.65
C ASP A 23 -6.35 5.38 0.48
N VAL A 24 -5.84 5.54 1.71
CA VAL A 24 -6.60 6.07 2.86
C VAL A 24 -5.73 7.01 3.69
N TYR A 25 -6.09 8.28 3.67
CA TYR A 25 -5.47 9.32 4.47
C TYR A 25 -6.15 9.50 5.83
N GLY A 26 -5.45 10.09 6.80
CA GLY A 26 -5.95 10.27 8.17
C GLY A 26 -7.13 11.25 8.32
N PRO A 27 -7.73 11.34 9.52
CA PRO A 27 -8.76 12.33 9.84
C PRO A 27 -8.27 13.77 9.62
N GLY A 28 -9.13 14.64 9.07
CA GLY A 28 -8.82 16.04 8.80
C GLY A 28 -8.18 16.31 7.43
N ASP A 29 -7.91 15.26 6.65
CA ASP A 29 -7.45 15.41 5.27
C ASP A 29 -8.61 15.76 4.33
N THR A 30 -8.43 16.75 3.43
CA THR A 30 -9.48 17.28 2.54
C THR A 30 -9.72 16.41 1.29
N TRP A 31 -8.93 15.35 1.13
CA TRP A 31 -9.04 14.45 -0.03
C TRP A 31 -10.34 13.63 0.08
N GLY A 32 -11.31 14.01 -0.75
CA GLY A 32 -12.59 13.32 -0.94
C GLY A 32 -12.45 12.03 -1.76
N PHE A 33 -13.30 11.84 -2.78
CA PHE A 33 -13.19 10.70 -3.68
C PHE A 33 -11.89 10.77 -4.48
N SER A 34 -10.99 9.81 -4.26
CA SER A 34 -9.72 9.69 -4.98
C SER A 34 -9.63 8.37 -5.72
N LEU A 35 -9.11 8.41 -6.95
CA LEU A 35 -8.81 7.21 -7.72
C LEU A 35 -7.41 6.66 -7.40
N THR A 36 -6.66 7.31 -6.52
CA THR A 36 -5.29 6.93 -6.16
C THR A 36 -5.21 5.63 -5.37
N PHE A 37 -4.06 4.98 -5.45
CA PHE A 37 -3.75 3.76 -4.71
C PHE A 37 -2.42 3.90 -3.95
N ASN A 38 -2.24 3.02 -2.96
CA ASN A 38 -0.99 2.91 -2.23
C ASN A 38 0.01 1.98 -2.94
N ALA A 39 1.29 2.32 -2.94
CA ALA A 39 2.33 1.52 -3.60
C ALA A 39 2.95 0.40 -2.74
N GLY A 40 2.56 0.27 -1.47
CA GLY A 40 3.13 -0.70 -0.53
C GLY A 40 2.79 -2.16 -0.83
N VAL A 41 1.68 -2.43 -1.52
CA VAL A 41 1.35 -3.76 -2.04
C VAL A 41 0.81 -3.62 -3.45
N LEU A 42 1.43 -4.35 -4.38
CA LEU A 42 1.09 -4.34 -5.79
C LEU A 42 1.07 -5.78 -6.32
N ALA A 43 -0.01 -6.15 -7.03
CA ALA A 43 0.00 -7.34 -7.88
C ALA A 43 0.40 -6.90 -9.30
N ILE A 44 1.57 -7.34 -9.74
CA ILE A 44 2.20 -6.89 -10.99
C ILE A 44 2.41 -8.10 -11.89
N LEU A 45 1.90 -8.02 -13.12
CA LEU A 45 2.39 -8.86 -14.21
C LEU A 45 3.53 -8.12 -14.92
N PRO A 46 4.79 -8.58 -14.82
CA PRO A 46 5.91 -7.87 -15.42
C PRO A 46 5.77 -7.80 -16.95
N SER A 47 6.14 -6.65 -17.53
CA SER A 47 6.13 -6.46 -18.98
C SER A 47 7.23 -5.50 -19.40
N SER A 48 8.16 -5.97 -20.24
CA SER A 48 9.22 -5.13 -20.80
C SER A 48 8.64 -3.94 -21.57
N ARG A 49 7.51 -4.12 -22.28
CA ARG A 49 6.84 -3.03 -23.00
C ARG A 49 6.36 -1.92 -22.06
N ILE A 50 5.80 -2.28 -20.90
CA ILE A 50 5.34 -1.29 -19.91
C ILE A 50 6.55 -0.60 -19.26
N LEU A 51 7.60 -1.35 -18.93
CA LEU A 51 8.84 -0.78 -18.41
C LEU A 51 9.45 0.25 -19.37
N GLU A 52 9.59 -0.10 -20.65
CA GLU A 52 10.12 0.83 -21.67
C GLU A 52 9.23 2.06 -21.86
N ASN A 53 7.91 1.91 -21.67
CA ASN A 53 7.00 3.04 -21.73
C ASN A 53 7.15 3.95 -20.50
N MET A 54 7.22 3.40 -19.28
CA MET A 54 7.49 4.16 -18.05
C MET A 54 8.81 4.96 -18.14
N LYS A 55 9.84 4.39 -18.77
CA LYS A 55 11.13 5.08 -18.99
C LYS A 55 11.04 6.31 -19.90
N LYS A 56 9.99 6.45 -20.71
CA LYS A 56 9.77 7.65 -21.54
C LYS A 56 9.19 8.81 -20.73
N THR A 57 8.66 8.54 -19.55
CA THR A 57 7.99 9.52 -18.69
C THR A 57 8.96 10.23 -17.72
N LYS A 58 10.25 10.34 -18.08
CA LYS A 58 11.33 10.93 -17.25
C LYS A 58 11.10 12.39 -16.86
N THR A 59 10.26 13.12 -17.58
CA THR A 59 9.96 14.54 -17.34
C THR A 59 8.63 14.76 -16.62
N ALA A 60 7.96 13.70 -16.17
CA ALA A 60 6.72 13.85 -15.40
C ALA A 60 6.97 14.60 -14.09
N ARG A 61 6.09 15.58 -13.81
CA ARG A 61 6.05 16.30 -12.54
C ARG A 61 5.01 15.64 -11.65
N TYR A 62 5.43 15.24 -10.46
CA TYR A 62 4.56 14.66 -9.44
C TYR A 62 5.11 14.99 -8.05
N PRO A 63 4.28 14.97 -6.99
CA PRO A 63 4.74 15.27 -5.63
C PRO A 63 5.85 14.30 -5.19
N MET A 64 7.06 14.82 -4.96
CA MET A 64 8.21 13.99 -4.56
C MET A 64 8.03 13.34 -3.18
N GLN A 65 7.19 13.94 -2.34
CA GLN A 65 6.89 13.46 -0.98
C GLN A 65 6.22 12.07 -0.98
N GLN A 66 5.59 11.70 -2.09
CA GLN A 66 4.95 10.39 -2.28
C GLN A 66 5.79 9.45 -3.18
N ALA A 67 7.04 9.82 -3.47
CA ALA A 67 8.03 9.00 -4.16
C ALA A 67 7.46 8.24 -5.39
N GLU A 68 7.69 6.93 -5.47
CA GLU A 68 7.22 6.07 -6.57
C GLU A 68 5.69 5.95 -6.61
N GLN A 69 4.99 6.12 -5.49
CA GLN A 69 3.53 6.06 -5.47
C GLN A 69 2.90 7.16 -6.32
N ALA A 70 3.40 8.40 -6.23
CA ALA A 70 2.88 9.49 -7.04
C ALA A 70 3.15 9.27 -8.54
N PHE A 71 4.34 8.75 -8.88
CA PHE A 71 4.65 8.36 -10.26
C PHE A 71 3.69 7.27 -10.77
N LEU A 72 3.48 6.21 -9.98
CA LEU A 72 2.63 5.09 -10.36
C LEU A 72 1.16 5.53 -10.48
N ASN A 73 0.68 6.41 -9.61
CA ASN A 73 -0.65 7.00 -9.71
C ASN A 73 -0.80 7.88 -10.95
N LEU A 74 0.22 8.64 -11.34
CA LEU A 74 0.21 9.40 -12.59
C LEU A 74 0.21 8.47 -13.82
N TYR A 75 1.07 7.45 -13.82
CA TYR A 75 1.26 6.57 -14.98
C TYR A 75 0.06 5.66 -15.23
N PHE A 76 -0.46 5.03 -14.17
CA PHE A 76 -1.59 4.10 -14.28
C PHE A 76 -2.94 4.80 -14.11
N GLY A 77 -3.03 5.83 -13.28
CA GLY A 77 -4.27 6.57 -13.02
C GLY A 77 -5.47 5.64 -12.79
N ALA A 78 -6.56 5.91 -13.49
CA ALA A 78 -7.79 5.12 -13.45
C ALA A 78 -7.71 3.75 -14.15
N LYS A 79 -6.58 3.40 -14.78
CA LYS A 79 -6.43 2.17 -15.60
C LYS A 79 -6.05 0.93 -14.76
N ALA A 80 -5.80 1.09 -13.46
CA ALA A 80 -5.48 -0.01 -12.57
C ALA A 80 -6.74 -0.73 -12.07
N ALA A 81 -6.65 -2.05 -11.91
CA ALA A 81 -7.62 -2.79 -11.10
C ALA A 81 -7.39 -2.51 -9.62
N ARG A 82 -8.44 -2.65 -8.82
CA ARG A 82 -8.38 -2.42 -7.37
C ARG A 82 -8.41 -3.73 -6.63
N LEU A 83 -7.45 -3.91 -5.74
CA LEU A 83 -7.44 -4.99 -4.77
C LEU A 83 -8.31 -4.59 -3.55
N PRO A 84 -9.00 -5.56 -2.93
CA PRO A 84 -9.65 -5.37 -1.64
C PRO A 84 -8.68 -4.85 -0.55
N TYR A 85 -9.20 -4.06 0.39
CA TYR A 85 -8.41 -3.49 1.49
C TYR A 85 -7.72 -4.53 2.39
N ILE A 86 -8.26 -5.74 2.48
CA ILE A 86 -7.68 -6.85 3.26
C ILE A 86 -6.24 -7.20 2.85
N TYR A 87 -5.84 -6.86 1.61
CA TYR A 87 -4.49 -7.12 1.09
C TYR A 87 -3.50 -5.96 1.26
N ASN A 88 -3.92 -4.80 1.77
CA ASN A 88 -3.05 -3.68 2.09
C ASN A 88 -3.76 -2.74 3.08
N ALA A 89 -4.07 -3.26 4.27
CA ALA A 89 -4.84 -2.52 5.25
C ALA A 89 -3.95 -1.45 5.88
N PHE A 90 -4.17 -0.18 5.53
CA PHE A 90 -3.44 0.91 6.17
C PHE A 90 -3.86 1.04 7.62
N ILE A 91 -2.90 1.21 8.52
CA ILE A 91 -3.23 1.53 9.92
C ILE A 91 -4.04 2.83 10.05
N ALA A 92 -3.97 3.71 9.05
CA ALA A 92 -4.79 4.92 8.95
C ALA A 92 -6.30 4.62 8.85
N ILE A 93 -6.71 3.46 8.31
CA ILE A 93 -8.13 3.05 8.27
C ILE A 93 -8.68 2.97 9.69
N LYS A 94 -7.91 2.40 10.63
CA LYS A 94 -8.29 2.32 12.05
C LYS A 94 -8.60 3.69 12.66
N LYS A 95 -7.82 4.71 12.28
CA LYS A 95 -8.01 6.09 12.77
C LYS A 95 -9.17 6.80 12.07
N ARG A 96 -9.32 6.61 10.75
CA ARG A 96 -10.33 7.30 9.93
C ARG A 96 -11.73 6.70 10.04
N SER A 97 -11.82 5.37 10.10
CA SER A 97 -13.08 4.65 10.23
C SER A 97 -12.86 3.38 11.07
N PRO A 98 -13.00 3.49 12.41
CA PRO A 98 -12.91 2.34 13.30
C PRO A 98 -13.91 1.24 12.95
N VAL A 99 -15.11 1.60 12.48
CA VAL A 99 -16.15 0.63 12.07
C VAL A 99 -15.64 -0.24 10.91
N VAL A 100 -15.11 0.36 9.84
CA VAL A 100 -14.56 -0.40 8.71
C VAL A 100 -13.37 -1.26 9.15
N TRP A 101 -12.55 -0.77 10.07
CA TRP A 101 -11.46 -1.55 10.63
C TRP A 101 -11.96 -2.79 11.36
N GLU A 102 -12.96 -2.66 12.24
CA GLU A 102 -13.49 -3.79 13.00
C GLU A 102 -14.16 -4.84 12.11
N GLU A 103 -14.85 -4.44 11.04
CA GLU A 103 -15.45 -5.37 10.07
C GLU A 103 -14.38 -6.15 9.28
N LEU A 104 -13.24 -5.54 8.98
CA LEU A 104 -12.21 -6.17 8.15
C LEU A 104 -11.14 -6.90 8.96
N LYS A 105 -10.97 -6.60 10.26
CA LYS A 105 -9.79 -6.99 11.05
C LYS A 105 -9.49 -8.49 11.04
N ASP A 106 -10.53 -9.32 11.02
CA ASP A 106 -10.41 -10.79 11.11
C ASP A 106 -10.07 -11.42 9.75
N GLU A 107 -10.22 -10.67 8.66
CA GLU A 107 -9.89 -11.09 7.28
C GLU A 107 -8.60 -10.46 6.75
N LEU A 108 -7.94 -9.58 7.53
CA LEU A 108 -6.75 -8.88 7.07
C LEU A 108 -5.60 -9.86 6.79
N ALA A 109 -5.13 -9.85 5.55
CA ALA A 109 -3.96 -10.62 5.13
C ALA A 109 -2.66 -9.83 5.34
N ILE A 110 -2.67 -8.52 5.07
CA ILE A 110 -1.49 -7.65 5.17
C ILE A 110 -1.88 -6.32 5.81
N VAL A 111 -1.21 -5.96 6.90
CA VAL A 111 -1.32 -4.64 7.55
C VAL A 111 -0.14 -3.77 7.18
N HIS A 112 -0.40 -2.64 6.54
CA HIS A 112 0.62 -1.66 6.17
C HIS A 112 0.68 -0.53 7.20
N TYR A 113 1.78 -0.54 7.96
CA TYR A 113 2.12 0.49 8.94
C TYR A 113 2.64 1.76 8.24
N THR A 114 1.70 2.57 7.76
CA THR A 114 1.97 3.83 7.04
C THR A 114 2.35 5.00 7.94
N ASP A 115 1.97 4.95 9.23
CA ASP A 115 2.19 6.03 10.19
C ASP A 115 3.38 5.73 11.13
N HIS A 116 3.21 4.77 12.04
CA HIS A 116 4.28 4.34 12.96
C HIS A 116 4.79 2.96 12.60
N LYS A 117 6.11 2.79 12.47
CA LYS A 117 6.72 1.49 12.18
C LYS A 117 6.75 0.61 13.44
N PRO A 118 6.30 -0.65 13.37
CA PRO A 118 6.10 -1.48 14.56
C PRO A 118 7.43 -1.88 15.24
N PHE A 119 8.54 -1.88 14.49
CA PHE A 119 9.87 -2.23 14.99
C PHE A 119 10.63 -1.09 15.70
N LEU A 120 10.09 0.13 15.72
CA LEU A 120 10.73 1.25 16.44
C LEU A 120 10.44 1.25 17.95
N LEU A 121 9.50 0.43 18.40
CA LEU A 121 9.16 0.30 19.82
C LEU A 121 10.23 -0.49 20.61
N ASP A 122 10.97 -1.39 19.96
CA ASP A 122 12.02 -2.19 20.60
C ASP A 122 13.38 -1.50 20.66
N SER A 123 13.71 -0.64 19.68
CA SER A 123 14.98 0.09 19.68
C SER A 123 15.04 1.18 20.76
N GLN A 124 13.89 1.79 21.07
CA GLN A 124 13.76 2.78 22.15
C GLN A 124 13.82 2.16 23.55
N ARG A 125 13.44 0.87 23.70
CA ARG A 125 13.58 0.13 24.98
C ARG A 125 15.03 -0.24 25.30
N ARG A 126 15.88 -0.45 24.28
CA ARG A 126 17.28 -0.87 24.47
C ARG A 126 18.24 0.26 24.85
N THR A 127 17.88 1.52 24.63
CA THR A 127 18.71 2.68 24.99
C THR A 127 18.41 3.25 26.39
N GLY A 128 17.40 2.74 27.09
CA GLY A 128 16.93 3.25 28.38
C GLY A 128 17.53 2.63 29.64
N SER A 129 18.55 1.78 29.55
CA SER A 129 19.19 1.18 30.74
C SER A 129 20.62 0.72 30.47
N LEU A 130 21.56 1.66 30.42
CA LEU A 130 22.94 1.33 30.74
C LEU A 130 23.10 1.45 32.26
N PRO A 131 23.51 0.39 32.98
CA PRO A 131 23.82 0.52 34.39
C PRO A 131 25.03 1.45 34.54
N GLN A 132 24.91 2.49 35.37
CA GLN A 132 26.08 3.25 35.81
C GLN A 132 27.00 2.28 36.56
N ARG A 133 28.16 1.98 35.98
CA ARG A 133 29.24 1.31 36.69
C ARG A 133 29.72 2.24 37.79
N ARG A 134 29.64 1.77 39.03
CA ARG A 134 30.37 2.33 40.17
C ARG A 134 31.86 2.08 39.99
#